data_AF-A0ABD6B9R2-F1
#
_entry.id   AF-A0ABD6B9R2-F1
#
_cell.length_a   1.000
_cell.length_b   1.000
_cell.length_c   1.000
_cell.angle_alpha   90.00
_cell.angle_beta   90.00
_cell.angle_gamma   90.00
#
_symmetry.space_group_name_H-M   'P 1'
#
loop_
_entity.id
_entity.type
_entity.pdbx_description
1 polymer ?
#
loop_
_entity_poly.entity_id
_entity_poly.type
_entity_poly.pdbx_seq_one_letter_code
_entity_poly.pdbx_strand_id
1 'polypeptide(L)' 'MIPLSSASYTLPFVGPGTYLIFGIVLLPVYVMVAAWFLGDPSDRKTAGLGLAYLAGLTTALWGGLFVVTMLIKAVFF' A
#
# COMPACT_ATOMS: atom_id res chain seq x y z
N MET A 1 -34.23 -8.43 -2.18
CA MET A 1 -32.85 -7.96 -2.40
C MET A 1 -32.32 -7.40 -1.09
N ILE A 2 -31.45 -8.15 -0.42
CA ILE A 2 -30.86 -7.75 0.86
C ILE A 2 -29.84 -6.64 0.57
N PRO A 3 -29.92 -5.47 1.21
CA PRO A 3 -28.89 -4.45 1.06
C PRO A 3 -27.59 -4.97 1.71
N LEU A 4 -26.59 -5.28 0.88
CA LEU A 4 -25.26 -5.73 1.31
C LEU A 4 -24.39 -4.58 1.88
N SER A 5 -24.94 -3.37 2.02
CA SER A 5 -24.23 -2.17 2.49
C SER A 5 -25.06 -1.34 3.48
N SER A 6 -25.53 -1.96 4.56
CA SER A 6 -26.24 -1.24 5.65
C SER A 6 -25.32 -0.80 6.79
N ALA A 7 -24.01 -1.01 6.66
CA ALA A 7 -23.11 -0.87 7.80
C ALA A 7 -22.18 0.34 7.66
N SER A 8 -22.46 1.37 8.46
CA SER A 8 -21.66 2.58 8.62
C SER A 8 -20.38 2.30 9.42
N TYR A 9 -19.51 1.42 8.91
CA TYR A 9 -18.16 1.22 9.46
C TYR A 9 -17.14 2.08 8.71
N THR A 10 -17.44 3.37 8.58
CA THR A 10 -16.57 4.33 7.92
C THR A 10 -16.10 5.31 8.96
N LEU A 11 -14.82 5.26 9.30
CA LEU A 11 -14.16 6.45 9.82
C LEU A 11 -14.43 7.59 8.82
N PRO A 12 -14.65 8.84 9.27
CA PRO A 12 -15.11 9.94 8.41
C PRO A 12 -14.21 10.24 7.20
N PHE A 13 -13.02 9.64 7.16
CA PHE A 13 -11.96 9.86 6.19
C PHE A 13 -11.59 8.60 5.38
N VAL A 14 -12.22 7.44 5.64
CA VAL A 14 -11.81 6.15 5.06
C VAL A 14 -13.03 5.38 4.55
N GLY A 15 -13.14 5.24 3.23
CA GLY A 15 -14.22 4.49 2.58
C GLY A 15 -14.04 2.97 2.62
N PRO A 16 -15.11 2.18 2.35
CA PRO A 16 -15.04 0.71 2.31
C PRO A 16 -13.96 0.16 1.38
N GLY A 17 -13.72 0.83 0.23
CA GLY A 17 -12.68 0.44 -0.72
C GLY A 17 -11.26 0.55 -0.15
N THR A 18 -10.98 1.52 0.72
CA THR A 18 -9.67 1.65 1.37
C THR A 18 -9.42 0.46 2.30
N TYR A 19 -10.42 0.04 3.07
CA TYR A 19 -10.31 -1.15 3.91
C TYR A 19 -10.10 -2.42 3.08
N LEU A 20 -10.80 -2.55 1.94
CA LEU A 20 -10.62 -3.68 1.03
C LEU A 20 -9.18 -3.75 0.50
N ILE A 21 -8.66 -2.62 -0.02
CA ILE A 21 -7.33 -2.55 -0.62
C ILE A 21 -6.25 -2.80 0.44
N PHE A 22 -6.24 -1.99 1.51
CA PHE A 22 -5.18 -2.07 2.51
C PHE A 22 -5.32 -3.25 3.46
N GLY A 23 -6.51 -3.82 3.62
CA GLY A 23 -6.75 -4.97 4.49
C GLY A 23 -6.60 -6.31 3.77
N ILE A 24 -7.33 -6.51 2.67
CA ILE A 24 -7.42 -7.81 1.98
C ILE A 24 -6.41 -7.89 0.84
N VAL A 25 -6.39 -6.89 -0.04
CA VAL A 25 -5.53 -6.94 -1.25
C VAL A 25 -4.05 -6.88 -0.86
N LEU A 26 -3.68 -6.05 0.11
CA LEU A 26 -2.30 -5.95 0.60
C LEU A 26 -1.90 -7.07 1.58
N LEU A 27 -2.84 -7.91 2.03
CA LEU A 27 -2.57 -8.97 3.00
C LEU A 27 -1.36 -9.85 2.64
N PRO A 28 -1.22 -10.34 1.39
CA PRO A 28 -0.09 -11.19 1.01
C PRO A 28 1.26 -10.46 1.14
N VAL A 29 1.29 -9.15 0.90
CA VAL A 29 2.50 -8.34 1.01
C VAL A 29 2.92 -8.20 2.47
N TYR A 30 1.97 -7.99 3.39
CA TYR A 30 2.30 -7.97 4.82
C TYR A 30 2.81 -9.32 5.30
N VAL A 31 2.19 -10.41 4.87
CA VAL A 31 2.64 -11.77 5.21
C VAL A 31 4.05 -12.02 4.67
N MET A 32 4.32 -11.63 3.43
CA MET A 32 5.65 -11.72 2.82
C MET A 32 6.70 -10.95 3.63
N VAL A 33 6.42 -9.68 3.96
CA VAL A 33 7.35 -8.85 4.76
C VAL A 33 7.55 -9.44 6.15
N ALA A 34 6.48 -9.89 6.81
CA ALA A 34 6.58 -10.55 8.11
C ALA A 34 7.43 -11.83 8.03
N ALA A 35 7.25 -12.64 6.98
CA ALA A 35 8.01 -13.87 6.78
C ALA A 35 9.51 -13.62 6.59
N TRP A 36 9.93 -12.49 6.04
CA TRP A 36 11.37 -12.15 5.93
C TRP A 36 12.06 -12.00 7.29
N PHE A 37 11.31 -11.62 8.34
CA PHE A 37 11.87 -11.42 9.68
C PHE A 37 11.57 -12.57 10.65
N LEU A 38 10.46 -13.28 10.45
CA LEU A 38 10.02 -14.38 11.33
C LEU A 38 10.38 -15.77 10.80
N GLY A 39 10.70 -15.90 9.51
CA GLY A 39 11.08 -17.18 8.91
C GLY A 39 12.49 -17.62 9.31
N ASP A 40 12.73 -18.93 9.33
CA ASP A 40 14.06 -19.51 9.52
C ASP A 40 14.53 -20.21 8.24
N PRO A 41 15.79 -20.00 7.80
CA PRO A 41 16.76 -19.05 8.35
C PRO A 41 16.42 -17.59 7.97
N SER A 42 16.57 -16.64 8.90
CA SER A 42 16.45 -15.19 8.62
C SER A 42 17.77 -14.44 8.72
N ASP A 43 18.03 -13.55 7.75
CA ASP A 43 19.07 -12.52 7.84
C ASP A 43 18.41 -11.14 7.83
N ARG A 44 18.40 -10.50 9.00
CA ARG A 44 17.79 -9.18 9.23
C ARG A 44 18.42 -8.08 8.36
N LYS A 45 19.70 -8.20 7.99
CA LYS A 45 20.35 -7.20 7.13
C LYS A 45 19.76 -7.27 5.72
N THR A 46 19.70 -8.47 5.15
CA THR A 46 19.12 -8.70 3.83
C THR A 46 17.62 -8.36 3.80
N ALA A 47 16.86 -8.75 4.84
CA ALA A 47 15.46 -8.39 4.97
C ALA A 47 15.23 -6.87 5.03
N GLY A 48 16.08 -6.14 5.78
CA GLY A 48 16.04 -4.68 5.85
C GLY A 48 16.33 -4.01 4.51
N LEU A 49 17.29 -4.53 3.74
CA LEU A 49 17.57 -4.05 2.38
C LEU A 49 16.36 -4.28 1.45
N GLY A 50 15.75 -5.47 1.51
CA GLY A 50 14.54 -5.78 0.77
C GLY A 50 13.39 -4.82 1.10
N LEU A 51 13.17 -4.54 2.38
CA LEU A 51 12.14 -3.60 2.83
C LEU A 51 12.42 -2.17 2.34
N ALA A 52 13.66 -1.71 2.43
CA ALA A 52 14.06 -0.40 1.91
C ALA A 52 13.82 -0.29 0.40
N TYR A 53 14.12 -1.36 -0.35
CA TYR A 53 13.90 -1.40 -1.79
C TYR A 53 12.40 -1.39 -2.13
N LEU A 54 11.59 -2.20 -1.44
CA LEU A 54 10.13 -2.24 -1.61
C LEU A 54 9.50 -0.87 -1.34
N ALA A 55 9.85 -0.25 -0.23
CA ALA A 55 9.34 1.07 0.15
C ALA A 55 9.81 2.14 -0.84
N GLY A 56 11.11 2.17 -1.15
CA GLY A 56 11.70 3.14 -2.07
C GLY A 56 11.11 3.07 -3.47
N LEU A 57 10.97 1.88 -4.05
CA LEU A 57 10.35 1.70 -5.36
C LEU A 57 8.88 2.12 -5.35
N THR A 58 8.12 1.71 -4.33
CA THR A 58 6.70 2.08 -4.23
C THR A 58 6.54 3.59 -4.13
N THR A 59 7.34 4.25 -3.29
CA THR A 59 7.35 5.72 -3.19
C THR A 59 7.79 6.39 -4.48
N ALA A 60 8.78 5.84 -5.20
CA ALA A 60 9.23 6.40 -6.48
C ALA A 60 8.15 6.29 -7.56
N LEU A 61 7.42 5.18 -7.63
CA LEU A 61 6.33 4.99 -8.58
C LEU A 61 5.18 5.96 -8.32
N TRP A 62 4.70 6.01 -7.08
CA TRP A 62 3.59 6.90 -6.70
C TRP A 62 4.00 8.37 -6.73
N GLY A 63 5.17 8.69 -6.19
CA GLY A 63 5.72 10.04 -6.19
C GLY A 63 6.02 10.54 -7.58
N GLY A 64 6.60 9.71 -8.45
CA GLY A 64 6.82 10.04 -9.85
C GLY A 64 5.52 10.30 -10.61
N LEU A 65 4.52 9.44 -10.42
CA LEU A 65 3.18 9.65 -10.98
C LEU A 65 2.55 10.96 -10.50
N PHE A 66 2.67 11.27 -9.21
CA PHE A 66 2.20 12.53 -8.64
C PHE A 66 2.92 13.74 -9.26
N VAL A 67 4.25 13.71 -9.35
CA VAL A 67 5.07 14.78 -9.94
C VAL A 67 4.69 15.02 -11.40
N VAL A 68 4.57 13.95 -12.20
CA VAL A 68 4.14 14.06 -13.61
C VAL A 68 2.75 14.68 -13.71
N THR A 69 1.82 14.26 -12.84
CA THR A 69 0.45 14.80 -12.81
C THR A 69 0.44 16.30 -12.47
N MET A 70 1.25 16.72 -11.49
CA MET A 70 1.39 18.13 -11.14
C MET A 70 2.03 18.95 -12.26
N LEU A 71 3.02 18.39 -12.94
CA LEU A 71 3.69 19.05 -14.07
C LEU A 71 2.72 19.24 -15.25
N ILE A 72 1.94 18.21 -15.60
CA ILE A 72 0.88 18.32 -16.60
C ILE A 72 -0.10 19.42 -16.20
N LYS A 73 -0.55 19.44 -14.95
CA LYS A 73 -1.44 20.49 -14.46
C LYS A 73 -0.82 21.87 -14.64
N ALA A 74 0.42 22.09 -14.21
CA ALA A 74 1.08 23.38 -14.26
C ALA A 74 1.36 23.90 -15.68
N VAL A 75 1.53 23.00 -16.66
CA VAL A 75 1.86 23.38 -18.05
C VAL A 75 0.62 23.59 -18.91
N PHE A 76 -0.47 22.85 -18.66
CA PHE A 76 -1.64 22.80 -19.55
C PHE A 76 -2.93 23.42 -18.98
N PHE A 77 -3.00 23.72 -17.68
CA PHE A 77 -4.21 24.25 -17.02
C PHE A 77 -3.89 25.42 -16.07
#